data_AF-A0AAE3EM47-F1
#
_entry.id   AF-A0AAE3EM47-F1
#
_cell.length_a   1.000
_cell.length_b   1.000
_cell.length_c   1.000
_cell.angle_alpha   90.00
_cell.angle_beta   90.00
_cell.angle_gamma   90.00
#
_symmetry.space_group_name_H-M   'P 1'
#
loop_
_entity.id
_entity.type
_entity.pdbx_description
1 polymer ?
#
loop_
_entity_poly.entity_id
_entity_poly.type
_entity_poly.pdbx_seq_one_letter_code
_entity_poly.pdbx_strand_id
1 'polypeptide(L)'
;MKKITLLMVLLFSLVFTKNLLAQKMLKQIPLEQQIDNSSLVVEGKVIAKKSFWDDNYHNIYTKNTVEIYKVFKGEQSETIEVITLGGTIGDKALIVFPRLELRRGDVGIFTLYNNDIPVELEAKSSNKKYRTYSSLQGFYKYNLYEDVAVNPFSKKKGISNSFYNEIMNYTKSDYVEVSEFNTNNFSKSNTSNVFLPPASITFTPMTASAGTKSVLTINGSGFGGTQGQVGFSDADDGGATFINALDSQVLTWSDTQITVEIPTRAGTGPILITHHDTTTGISASSLTITYAQLSVTFDPDDETGQMPPGPNGPLGDYAYQTRHINDNVVGGYTWSMQTDFFNDSEFPGAKADFESALDKWRCETKVNWIISGSATGTDVVALDGINVVKFDNNAVPADDLPDGVLGRCSSYYSGCGAFGNISSWNWHVTELDIVFDDETNWHFGAGLPAFTEYDFESVALHELGHGHQLGHTNDPVFDGDNMDDVMHYAISNSEQQRVLLASNISGASDVHSRSTSLVACSQPVMTDSSICNLSVEEDELDAAINLYPNPTRGQFYINKASYINLEKAVIYDISGRLISEHDISNASNTKTIDMQDASKGIYFVNIHSDLAVITKKIVLD
;
A
#
# COMPACT_ATOMS: atom_id res chain seq x y z
N MET A 1 -26.53 41.25 34.27
CA MET A 1 -26.50 41.26 32.78
C MET A 1 -25.08 41.16 32.16
N LYS A 2 -24.02 40.76 32.89
CA LYS A 2 -22.68 40.52 32.31
C LYS A 2 -22.19 39.07 32.37
N LYS A 3 -22.93 38.15 33.01
CA LYS A 3 -22.57 36.72 33.10
C LYS A 3 -23.34 35.81 32.13
N ILE A 4 -24.38 36.32 31.47
CA ILE A 4 -25.20 35.53 30.51
C ILE A 4 -24.68 35.71 29.08
N THR A 5 -24.01 36.83 28.77
CA THR A 5 -23.45 37.10 27.45
C THR A 5 -22.15 36.35 27.17
N LEU A 6 -21.39 35.94 28.21
CA LEU A 6 -20.15 35.19 28.03
C LEU A 6 -20.38 33.69 27.79
N LEU A 7 -21.50 33.15 28.28
CA LEU A 7 -21.88 31.75 28.03
C LEU A 7 -22.46 31.55 26.63
N MET A 8 -22.97 32.63 26.01
CA MET A 8 -23.57 32.58 24.68
C MET A 8 -22.54 32.76 23.55
N VAL A 9 -21.36 33.30 23.85
CA VAL A 9 -20.21 33.35 22.92
C VAL A 9 -19.41 32.04 22.94
N LEU A 10 -19.36 31.33 24.08
CA LEU A 10 -18.71 30.00 24.14
C LEU A 10 -19.56 28.87 23.54
N LEU A 11 -20.89 29.04 23.47
CA LEU A 11 -21.79 28.05 22.84
C LEU A 11 -21.91 28.20 21.31
N PHE A 12 -21.44 29.31 20.73
CA PHE A 12 -21.47 29.53 19.28
C PHE A 12 -20.16 29.13 18.56
N SER A 13 -19.14 28.68 19.31
CA SER A 13 -17.87 28.15 18.80
C SER A 13 -17.79 26.61 18.80
N LEU A 14 -18.88 25.91 19.16
CA LEU A 14 -18.90 24.44 19.29
C LEU A 14 -19.89 23.74 18.34
N VAL A 15 -20.40 24.44 17.32
CA VAL A 15 -21.24 23.84 16.26
C VAL A 15 -20.66 24.16 14.88
N PHE A 16 -19.44 23.69 14.67
CA PHE A 16 -18.90 23.35 13.35
C PHE A 16 -17.97 22.15 13.53
N THR A 17 -18.51 21.04 14.01
CA THR A 17 -17.92 19.74 13.67
C THR A 17 -18.21 19.52 12.20
N LYS A 18 -17.42 20.16 11.32
CA LYS A 18 -17.17 19.56 10.02
C LYS A 18 -16.61 18.19 10.33
N ASN A 19 -17.18 17.15 9.73
CA ASN A 19 -16.53 15.85 9.66
C ASN A 19 -15.08 16.12 9.21
N LEU A 20 -14.13 15.97 10.13
CA LEU A 20 -12.72 15.96 9.79
C LEU A 20 -12.57 14.68 8.97
N LEU A 21 -12.56 14.84 7.65
CA LEU A 21 -12.25 13.77 6.73
C LEU A 21 -10.78 13.43 6.96
N ALA A 22 -10.51 12.19 7.36
CA ALA A 22 -9.17 11.62 7.38
C ALA A 22 -8.47 11.91 6.04
N GLN A 23 -7.28 12.49 6.10
CA GLN A 23 -6.44 12.76 4.92
C GLN A 23 -5.40 11.64 4.79
N LYS A 24 -4.82 11.47 3.59
CA LYS A 24 -4.43 10.15 3.06
C LYS A 24 -2.95 10.08 2.61
N MET A 25 -2.46 8.88 2.24
CA MET A 25 -1.23 8.65 1.44
C MET A 25 -1.30 9.38 0.09
N LEU A 26 -2.51 9.78 -0.25
CA LEU A 26 -2.83 10.79 -1.21
C LEU A 26 -3.17 12.11 -0.47
N LYS A 27 -2.81 13.26 -1.02
CA LYS A 27 -3.37 14.55 -0.60
C LYS A 27 -4.67 14.82 -1.37
N GLN A 28 -5.73 15.16 -0.65
CA GLN A 28 -7.03 15.41 -1.29
C GLN A 28 -6.94 16.58 -2.27
N ILE A 29 -7.33 16.34 -3.52
CA ILE A 29 -7.52 17.38 -4.53
C ILE A 29 -9.01 17.71 -4.63
N PRO A 30 -9.44 18.95 -4.33
CA PRO A 30 -10.85 19.35 -4.43
C PRO A 30 -11.42 19.15 -5.83
N LEU A 31 -12.70 18.76 -5.93
CA LEU A 31 -13.36 18.53 -7.21
C LEU A 31 -13.29 19.75 -8.16
N GLU A 32 -13.41 20.96 -7.61
CA GLU A 32 -13.26 22.20 -8.39
C GLU A 32 -11.91 22.26 -9.10
N GLN A 33 -10.81 22.04 -8.35
CA GLN A 33 -9.46 21.99 -8.91
C GLN A 33 -9.31 20.88 -9.96
N GLN A 34 -9.88 19.70 -9.71
CA GLN A 34 -9.85 18.61 -10.69
C GLN A 34 -10.56 18.99 -12.00
N ILE A 35 -11.72 19.63 -11.90
CA ILE A 35 -12.49 20.08 -13.07
C ILE A 35 -11.76 21.20 -13.80
N ASP A 36 -11.20 22.18 -13.07
CA ASP A 36 -10.51 23.33 -13.65
C ASP A 36 -9.28 22.91 -14.45
N ASN A 37 -8.48 21.99 -13.91
CA ASN A 37 -7.27 21.46 -14.54
C ASN A 37 -7.52 20.36 -15.58
N SER A 38 -8.76 19.87 -15.71
CA SER A 38 -9.13 18.90 -16.73
C SER A 38 -9.52 19.55 -18.06
N SER A 39 -9.03 19.02 -19.18
CA SER A 39 -9.49 19.39 -20.52
C SER A 39 -10.82 18.72 -20.90
N LEU A 40 -11.14 17.59 -20.28
CA LEU A 40 -12.33 16.79 -20.55
C LEU A 40 -12.92 16.26 -19.23
N VAL A 41 -14.24 16.37 -19.06
CA VAL A 41 -14.97 15.76 -17.92
C VAL A 41 -16.15 14.99 -18.49
N VAL A 42 -16.18 13.68 -18.27
CA VAL A 42 -17.14 12.77 -18.92
C VAL A 42 -17.70 11.72 -17.98
N GLU A 43 -18.93 11.30 -18.25
CA GLU A 43 -19.48 10.04 -17.76
C GLU A 43 -19.25 8.95 -18.79
N GLY A 44 -18.73 7.80 -18.38
CA GLY A 44 -18.51 6.69 -19.29
C GLY A 44 -18.30 5.34 -18.63
N LYS A 45 -18.19 4.30 -19.47
CA LYS A 45 -17.96 2.91 -19.07
C LYS A 45 -16.72 2.36 -19.76
N VAL A 46 -15.87 1.68 -18.99
CA VAL A 46 -14.71 0.97 -19.53
C VAL A 46 -15.19 -0.29 -20.26
N ILE A 47 -15.00 -0.35 -21.58
CA ILE A 47 -15.48 -1.45 -22.42
C ILE A 47 -14.39 -2.43 -22.86
N ALA A 48 -13.13 -1.96 -22.92
CA ALA A 48 -11.97 -2.76 -23.28
C ALA A 48 -10.69 -2.22 -22.64
N LYS A 49 -9.68 -3.08 -22.51
CA LYS A 49 -8.36 -2.74 -21.98
C LYS A 49 -7.26 -3.39 -22.83
N LYS A 50 -6.09 -2.77 -22.91
CA LYS A 50 -4.89 -3.34 -23.54
C LYS A 50 -3.61 -2.74 -22.98
N SER A 51 -2.69 -3.59 -22.54
CA SER A 51 -1.36 -3.17 -22.10
C SER A 51 -0.39 -2.97 -23.29
N PHE A 52 0.56 -2.05 -23.17
CA PHE A 52 1.63 -1.80 -24.13
C PHE A 52 2.87 -1.24 -23.42
N TRP A 53 4.05 -1.47 -24.00
CA TRP A 53 5.31 -0.86 -23.54
C TRP A 53 5.42 0.58 -24.02
N ASP A 54 6.10 1.43 -23.27
CA ASP A 54 6.68 2.64 -23.86
C ASP A 54 7.76 2.31 -24.90
N ASP A 55 8.25 3.35 -25.57
CA ASP A 55 9.17 3.19 -26.71
C ASP A 55 10.56 2.67 -26.28
N ASN A 56 10.91 2.82 -25.00
CA ASN A 56 12.19 2.39 -24.44
C ASN A 56 12.12 1.05 -23.71
N TYR A 57 10.94 0.44 -23.62
CA TYR A 57 10.67 -0.76 -22.82
C TYR A 57 10.98 -0.59 -21.32
N HIS A 58 10.85 0.64 -20.80
CA HIS A 58 11.04 0.95 -19.39
C HIS A 58 9.77 0.68 -18.60
N ASN A 59 8.62 1.16 -19.08
CA ASN A 59 7.35 1.07 -18.38
C ASN A 59 6.26 0.40 -19.22
N ILE A 60 5.35 -0.31 -18.54
CA ILE A 60 4.12 -0.84 -19.15
C ILE A 60 2.97 0.12 -18.82
N TYR A 61 2.20 0.48 -19.83
CA TYR A 61 0.97 1.25 -19.70
C TYR A 61 -0.22 0.41 -20.13
N THR A 62 -1.38 0.71 -19.57
CA THR A 62 -2.66 0.13 -20.00
C THR A 62 -3.52 1.22 -20.63
N LYS A 63 -3.92 0.98 -21.87
CA LYS A 63 -5.00 1.70 -22.52
C LYS A 63 -6.34 1.14 -22.07
N ASN A 64 -7.23 2.01 -21.61
CA ASN A 64 -8.61 1.69 -21.25
C ASN A 64 -9.56 2.39 -22.24
N THR A 65 -10.28 1.63 -23.06
CA THR A 65 -11.28 2.19 -23.98
C THR A 65 -12.56 2.47 -23.20
N VAL A 66 -13.00 3.72 -23.21
CA VAL A 66 -14.18 4.20 -22.47
C VAL A 66 -15.25 4.62 -23.47
N GLU A 67 -16.42 3.99 -23.39
CA GLU A 67 -17.65 4.44 -24.04
C GLU A 67 -18.22 5.63 -23.27
N ILE A 68 -18.56 6.72 -23.99
CA ILE A 68 -19.02 7.96 -23.38
C ILE A 68 -20.55 8.06 -23.41
N TYR A 69 -21.12 8.31 -22.23
CA TYR A 69 -22.55 8.58 -22.05
C TYR A 69 -22.83 10.08 -22.05
N LYS A 70 -22.05 10.86 -21.30
CA LYS A 70 -22.27 12.31 -21.14
C LYS A 70 -20.94 13.08 -21.11
N VAL A 71 -20.96 14.30 -21.62
CA VAL A 71 -19.81 15.22 -21.60
C VAL A 71 -20.19 16.48 -20.84
N PHE A 72 -19.50 16.74 -19.72
CA PHE A 72 -19.71 17.90 -18.86
C PHE A 72 -18.77 19.07 -19.20
N LYS A 73 -17.58 18.78 -19.72
CA LYS A 73 -16.57 19.75 -20.17
C LYS A 73 -15.74 19.14 -21.29
N GLY A 74 -15.37 19.91 -22.30
CA GLY A 74 -14.46 19.46 -23.37
C GLY A 74 -15.18 19.01 -24.66
N GLU A 75 -14.41 18.43 -25.57
CA GLU A 75 -14.93 17.99 -26.88
C GLU A 75 -15.72 16.68 -26.80
N GLN A 76 -16.77 16.57 -27.62
CA GLN A 76 -17.62 15.38 -27.68
C GLN A 76 -16.92 14.24 -28.45
N SER A 77 -17.07 13.03 -27.94
CA SER A 77 -16.60 11.80 -28.57
C SER A 77 -17.45 10.63 -28.10
N GLU A 78 -17.71 9.65 -28.97
CA GLU A 78 -18.41 8.41 -28.61
C GLU A 78 -17.52 7.49 -27.77
N THR A 79 -16.21 7.49 -28.06
CA THR A 79 -15.23 6.66 -27.36
C THR A 79 -13.91 7.39 -27.18
N ILE A 80 -13.31 7.25 -26.01
CA ILE A 80 -11.97 7.78 -25.71
C ILE A 80 -11.06 6.66 -25.18
N GLU A 81 -9.76 6.96 -25.10
CA GLU A 81 -8.77 6.08 -24.49
C GLU A 81 -8.18 6.76 -23.25
N VAL A 82 -8.30 6.11 -22.09
CA VAL A 82 -7.70 6.57 -20.83
C VAL A 82 -6.46 5.71 -20.54
N ILE A 83 -5.29 6.33 -20.49
CA ILE A 83 -4.00 5.67 -20.28
C ILE A 83 -3.67 5.66 -18.79
N THR A 84 -3.37 4.47 -18.25
CA THR A 84 -2.98 4.26 -16.85
C THR A 84 -1.62 3.54 -16.79
N LEU A 85 -0.76 3.86 -15.83
CA LEU A 85 0.52 3.16 -15.63
C LEU A 85 0.29 1.77 -15.04
N GLY A 86 1.08 0.79 -15.47
CA GLY A 86 0.97 -0.62 -15.12
C GLY A 86 0.20 -1.46 -16.13
N GLY A 87 0.28 -2.78 -15.96
CA GLY A 87 -0.36 -3.77 -16.82
C GLY A 87 0.48 -5.04 -16.97
N THR A 88 -0.05 -6.00 -17.72
CA THR A 88 0.62 -7.28 -18.04
C THR A 88 0.74 -7.43 -19.55
N ILE A 89 1.91 -7.83 -20.04
CA ILE A 89 2.21 -8.13 -21.46
C ILE A 89 3.00 -9.43 -21.50
N GLY A 90 2.38 -10.52 -21.97
CA GLY A 90 3.01 -11.84 -21.97
C GLY A 90 3.51 -12.21 -20.58
N ASP A 91 4.79 -12.56 -20.47
CA ASP A 91 5.44 -12.94 -19.21
C ASP A 91 6.02 -11.75 -18.42
N LYS A 92 5.60 -10.52 -18.70
CA LYS A 92 6.04 -9.31 -18.00
C LYS A 92 4.86 -8.56 -17.41
N ALA A 93 5.03 -8.00 -16.22
CA ALA A 93 4.03 -7.16 -15.60
C ALA A 93 4.67 -5.99 -14.85
N LEU A 94 3.93 -4.88 -14.78
CA LEU A 94 4.23 -3.74 -13.92
C LEU A 94 3.02 -3.46 -13.04
N ILE A 95 3.26 -3.41 -11.73
CA ILE A 95 2.28 -2.98 -10.74
C ILE A 95 2.86 -1.78 -10.01
N VAL A 96 2.11 -0.70 -9.95
CA VAL A 96 2.49 0.52 -9.24
C VAL A 96 1.46 0.82 -8.16
N PHE A 97 1.87 1.39 -7.04
CA PHE A 97 0.99 1.83 -5.98
C PHE A 97 1.41 3.20 -5.47
N PRO A 98 0.46 4.11 -5.17
CA PRO A 98 -0.96 4.01 -5.47
C PRO A 98 -1.23 4.13 -6.99
N ARG A 99 -2.23 3.40 -7.52
CA ARG A 99 -2.61 3.46 -8.96
C ARG A 99 -4.09 3.49 -9.21
N LEU A 100 -4.50 4.18 -10.28
CA LEU A 100 -5.84 3.97 -10.85
C LEU A 100 -5.85 2.67 -11.67
N GLU A 101 -6.42 1.62 -11.09
CA GLU A 101 -6.71 0.38 -11.82
C GLU A 101 -8.18 0.35 -12.26
N LEU A 102 -8.41 0.64 -13.55
CA LEU A 102 -9.72 0.53 -14.19
C LEU A 102 -9.99 -0.92 -14.59
N ARG A 103 -11.23 -1.38 -14.43
CA ARG A 103 -11.69 -2.71 -14.86
C ARG A 103 -12.75 -2.61 -15.92
N ARG A 104 -12.81 -3.62 -16.80
CA ARG A 104 -13.89 -3.72 -17.78
C ARG A 104 -15.23 -3.75 -17.04
N GLY A 105 -16.13 -2.86 -17.43
CA GLY A 105 -17.44 -2.69 -16.79
C GLY A 105 -17.50 -1.59 -15.74
N ASP A 106 -16.37 -1.04 -15.29
CA ASP A 106 -16.38 0.13 -14.39
C ASP A 106 -17.09 1.30 -15.09
N VAL A 107 -17.99 1.95 -14.35
CA VAL A 107 -18.76 3.12 -14.80
C VAL A 107 -18.53 4.25 -13.81
N GLY A 108 -18.38 5.48 -14.31
CA GLY A 108 -18.21 6.64 -13.43
C GLY A 108 -17.99 7.95 -14.16
N ILE A 109 -17.66 9.00 -13.39
CA ILE A 109 -17.16 10.27 -13.92
C ILE A 109 -15.64 10.24 -13.98
N PHE A 110 -15.09 10.66 -15.11
CA PHE A 110 -13.66 10.86 -15.32
C PHE A 110 -13.34 12.35 -15.46
N THR A 111 -12.35 12.84 -14.71
CA THR A 111 -11.70 14.15 -14.91
C THR A 111 -10.37 13.90 -15.60
N LEU A 112 -10.23 14.44 -16.81
CA LEU A 112 -9.23 14.02 -17.78
C LEU A 112 -8.46 15.20 -18.34
N TYR A 113 -7.14 15.02 -18.51
CA TYR A 113 -6.27 15.92 -19.25
C TYR A 113 -5.65 15.18 -20.45
N ASN A 114 -5.18 15.95 -21.44
CA ASN A 114 -4.57 15.38 -22.65
C ASN A 114 -3.38 14.49 -22.27
N ASN A 115 -3.20 13.38 -23.00
CA ASN A 115 -2.06 12.51 -22.74
C ASN A 115 -0.75 13.17 -23.22
N ASP A 116 0.10 13.56 -22.27
CA ASP A 116 1.40 14.19 -22.54
C ASP A 116 2.56 13.18 -22.61
N ILE A 117 2.29 11.87 -22.42
CA ILE A 117 3.28 10.81 -22.58
C ILE A 117 3.52 10.58 -24.08
N PRO A 118 4.77 10.70 -24.60
CA PRO A 118 5.12 10.28 -25.94
C PRO A 118 4.92 8.76 -26.05
N VAL A 119 4.04 8.33 -26.95
CA VAL A 119 3.87 6.90 -27.26
C VAL A 119 4.05 6.74 -28.76
N GLU A 120 5.27 6.47 -29.22
CA GLU A 120 5.55 6.12 -30.62
C GLU A 120 4.96 4.73 -31.00
N LEU A 121 4.45 3.96 -30.04
CA LEU A 121 3.75 2.68 -30.27
C LEU A 121 2.21 2.74 -30.40
N GLU A 122 1.63 3.90 -30.75
CA GLU A 122 0.19 4.02 -31.01
C GLU A 122 -0.15 4.43 -32.47
N ALA A 123 0.47 3.76 -33.45
CA ALA A 123 0.17 4.00 -34.87
C ALA A 123 -1.16 3.40 -35.39
N LYS A 124 -2.15 3.06 -34.55
CA LYS A 124 -3.39 2.36 -34.99
C LYS A 124 -4.72 2.75 -34.34
N SER A 125 -4.79 3.80 -33.53
CA SER A 125 -6.09 4.30 -33.02
C SER A 125 -6.29 5.77 -33.37
N SER A 126 -7.43 6.08 -33.98
CA SER A 126 -7.88 7.46 -34.22
C SER A 126 -8.50 8.10 -32.97
N ASN A 127 -8.66 7.34 -31.88
CA ASN A 127 -9.29 7.84 -30.67
C ASN A 127 -8.36 8.80 -29.92
N LYS A 128 -8.96 9.77 -29.24
CA LYS A 128 -8.23 10.71 -28.39
C LYS A 128 -7.80 10.03 -27.10
N LYS A 129 -6.56 10.30 -26.69
CA LYS A 129 -5.92 9.72 -25.51
C LYS A 129 -5.84 10.75 -24.40
N TYR A 130 -6.19 10.32 -23.20
CA TYR A 130 -6.22 11.12 -22.00
C TYR A 130 -5.60 10.36 -20.83
N ARG A 131 -5.25 11.09 -19.78
CA ARG A 131 -4.93 10.55 -18.45
C ARG A 131 -5.90 11.14 -17.44
N THR A 132 -6.12 10.43 -16.33
CA THR A 132 -6.89 10.99 -15.21
C THR A 132 -6.07 12.01 -14.46
N TYR A 133 -6.69 13.14 -14.14
CA TYR A 133 -6.06 14.13 -13.28
C TYR A 133 -5.99 13.61 -11.84
N SER A 134 -4.83 13.79 -11.17
CA SER A 134 -4.59 13.30 -9.79
C SER A 134 -4.82 11.77 -9.62
N SER A 135 -4.40 10.97 -10.61
CA SER A 135 -4.40 9.50 -10.55
C SER A 135 -5.79 8.91 -10.19
N LEU A 136 -5.91 8.23 -9.05
CA LEU A 136 -7.12 7.63 -8.48
C LEU A 136 -8.24 8.64 -8.23
N GLN A 137 -7.90 9.90 -7.91
CA GLN A 137 -8.90 10.89 -7.53
C GLN A 137 -9.74 11.36 -8.71
N GLY A 138 -9.18 11.31 -9.92
CA GLY A 138 -9.84 11.73 -11.14
C GLY A 138 -10.87 10.74 -11.69
N PHE A 139 -11.10 9.61 -11.01
CA PHE A 139 -12.18 8.69 -11.34
C PHE A 139 -13.16 8.54 -10.18
N TYR A 140 -14.40 8.98 -10.39
CA TYR A 140 -15.50 8.79 -9.46
C TYR A 140 -16.31 7.57 -9.89
N LYS A 141 -15.89 6.39 -9.42
CA LYS A 141 -16.54 5.11 -9.69
C LYS A 141 -17.94 5.07 -9.10
N TYR A 142 -18.90 4.53 -9.84
CA TYR A 142 -20.27 4.41 -9.38
C TYR A 142 -20.50 3.13 -8.58
N ASN A 143 -21.10 3.31 -7.41
CA ASN A 143 -21.90 2.29 -6.76
C ASN A 143 -23.37 2.56 -7.12
N LEU A 144 -23.82 1.97 -8.22
CA LEU A 144 -25.16 2.19 -8.78
C LEU A 144 -26.28 1.70 -7.85
N TYR A 145 -26.02 0.64 -7.09
CA TYR A 145 -26.97 0.10 -6.12
C TYR A 145 -27.25 1.10 -4.99
N GLU A 146 -26.19 1.71 -4.46
CA GLU A 146 -26.32 2.76 -3.46
C GLU A 146 -26.62 4.14 -4.06
N ASP A 147 -26.63 4.33 -5.39
CA ASP A 147 -26.72 5.65 -6.03
C ASP A 147 -25.67 6.64 -5.47
N VAL A 148 -24.41 6.22 -5.53
CA VAL A 148 -23.26 6.98 -5.04
C VAL A 148 -22.12 6.95 -6.06
N ALA A 149 -21.46 8.09 -6.26
CA ALA A 149 -20.16 8.17 -6.93
C ALA A 149 -19.03 8.32 -5.91
N VAL A 150 -17.95 7.55 -6.07
CA VAL A 150 -16.87 7.41 -5.09
C VAL A 150 -15.51 7.59 -5.76
N ASN A 151 -14.66 8.41 -5.16
CA ASN A 151 -13.22 8.32 -5.33
C ASN A 151 -12.59 8.13 -3.93
N PRO A 152 -11.26 7.99 -3.77
CA PRO A 152 -10.65 7.73 -2.47
C PRO A 152 -11.01 8.75 -1.37
N PHE A 153 -11.46 9.97 -1.72
CA PHE A 153 -11.76 11.06 -0.77
C PHE A 153 -13.19 11.52 -0.68
N SER A 154 -14.05 11.08 -1.59
CA SER A 154 -15.36 11.66 -1.71
C SER A 154 -16.37 10.60 -2.00
N LYS A 155 -17.40 10.56 -1.15
CA LYS A 155 -18.61 9.77 -1.34
C LYS A 155 -19.75 10.73 -1.68
N LYS A 156 -20.15 10.76 -2.96
CA LYS A 156 -21.18 11.68 -3.48
C LYS A 156 -22.50 10.93 -3.67
N LYS A 157 -23.44 11.12 -2.74
CA LYS A 157 -24.79 10.53 -2.80
C LYS A 157 -25.65 11.27 -3.82
N GLY A 158 -26.41 10.53 -4.63
CA GLY A 158 -27.30 11.08 -5.65
C GLY A 158 -26.54 11.42 -6.92
N ILE A 159 -26.24 10.44 -7.76
CA ILE A 159 -25.37 10.63 -8.93
C ILE A 159 -25.97 11.68 -9.88
N SER A 160 -27.18 11.43 -10.37
CA SER A 160 -27.86 12.30 -11.34
C SER A 160 -28.52 13.53 -10.70
N ASN A 161 -29.01 13.40 -9.46
CA ASN A 161 -29.80 14.44 -8.79
C ASN A 161 -28.94 15.46 -8.01
N SER A 162 -27.71 15.11 -7.64
CA SER A 162 -26.84 15.95 -6.80
C SER A 162 -25.46 16.13 -7.43
N PHE A 163 -24.77 15.03 -7.71
CA PHE A 163 -23.38 15.10 -8.15
C PHE A 163 -23.22 15.75 -9.54
N TYR A 164 -24.11 15.44 -10.49
CA TYR A 164 -24.14 16.15 -11.78
C TYR A 164 -24.32 17.65 -11.60
N ASN A 165 -25.22 18.09 -10.72
CA ASN A 165 -25.45 19.51 -10.46
C ASN A 165 -24.20 20.19 -9.88
N GLU A 166 -23.45 19.49 -9.02
CA GLU A 166 -22.18 19.96 -8.51
C GLU A 166 -21.15 20.15 -9.64
N ILE A 167 -21.02 19.18 -10.56
CA ILE A 167 -20.12 19.28 -11.72
C ILE A 167 -20.56 20.42 -12.66
N MET A 168 -21.85 20.53 -12.97
CA MET A 168 -22.40 21.60 -13.81
C MET A 168 -22.19 22.99 -13.18
N ASN A 169 -22.24 23.08 -11.85
CA ASN A 169 -21.93 24.32 -11.13
C ASN A 169 -20.46 24.73 -11.27
N TYR A 170 -19.51 23.80 -11.36
CA TYR A 170 -18.10 24.14 -11.60
C TYR A 170 -17.82 24.42 -13.08
N THR A 171 -18.32 23.58 -13.98
CA THR A 171 -18.14 23.72 -15.44
C THR A 171 -18.88 24.91 -16.06
N LYS A 172 -19.91 25.44 -15.36
CA LYS A 172 -20.78 26.54 -15.80
C LYS A 172 -21.59 26.22 -17.06
N SER A 173 -21.82 24.94 -17.35
CA SER A 173 -22.61 24.46 -18.48
C SER A 173 -23.37 23.18 -18.15
N ASP A 174 -24.49 22.97 -18.82
CA ASP A 174 -25.17 21.67 -18.81
C ASP A 174 -24.33 20.63 -19.57
N TYR A 175 -24.50 19.35 -19.22
CA TYR A 175 -23.86 18.27 -19.96
C TYR A 175 -24.53 18.04 -21.32
N VAL A 176 -23.78 17.46 -22.26
CA VAL A 176 -24.29 16.93 -23.51
C VAL A 176 -24.39 15.42 -23.41
N GLU A 177 -25.55 14.86 -23.72
CA GLU A 177 -25.77 13.41 -23.81
C GLU A 177 -25.29 12.90 -25.16
N VAL A 178 -24.38 11.93 -25.12
CA VAL A 178 -23.78 11.26 -26.29
C VAL A 178 -24.46 9.92 -26.54
N SER A 179 -24.73 9.17 -25.46
CA SER A 179 -25.47 7.90 -25.52
C SER A 179 -26.29 7.67 -24.23
N GLU A 180 -27.36 6.89 -24.34
CA GLU A 180 -28.33 6.72 -23.26
C GLU A 180 -27.72 5.95 -22.08
N PHE A 181 -27.69 6.59 -20.91
CA PHE A 181 -27.37 5.93 -19.65
C PHE A 181 -28.13 6.59 -18.51
N ASN A 182 -28.94 5.79 -17.80
CA ASN A 182 -29.77 6.26 -16.70
C ASN A 182 -29.46 5.49 -15.42
N THR A 183 -28.83 6.16 -14.47
CA THR A 183 -28.46 5.60 -13.16
C THR A 183 -29.68 5.13 -12.36
N ASN A 184 -30.85 5.74 -12.56
CA ASN A 184 -32.06 5.39 -11.82
C ASN A 184 -32.53 3.98 -12.11
N ASN A 185 -32.20 3.41 -13.28
CA ASN A 185 -32.57 2.03 -13.64
C ASN A 185 -31.92 0.99 -12.72
N PHE A 186 -30.86 1.37 -12.00
CA PHE A 186 -30.06 0.47 -11.17
C PHE A 186 -30.18 0.74 -9.67
N SER A 187 -30.91 1.79 -9.28
CA SER A 187 -31.05 2.18 -7.88
C SER A 187 -31.88 1.16 -7.08
N LYS A 188 -31.55 1.02 -5.79
CA LYS A 188 -32.27 0.17 -4.81
C LYS A 188 -33.80 0.36 -4.79
N SER A 189 -34.32 1.50 -5.24
CA SER A 189 -35.77 1.77 -5.30
C SER A 189 -36.46 1.22 -6.55
N ASN A 190 -35.74 0.98 -7.65
CA ASN A 190 -36.30 0.53 -8.93
C ASN A 190 -36.08 -0.96 -9.22
N THR A 191 -35.14 -1.61 -8.53
CA THR A 191 -34.98 -3.07 -8.55
C THR A 191 -35.95 -3.71 -7.54
N SER A 192 -37.25 -3.70 -7.84
CA SER A 192 -38.30 -4.34 -7.04
C SER A 192 -38.34 -5.87 -7.21
N ASN A 193 -37.17 -6.50 -7.11
CA ASN A 193 -36.96 -7.92 -6.86
C ASN A 193 -35.64 -8.07 -6.08
N VAL A 194 -35.67 -7.77 -4.78
CA VAL A 194 -34.57 -8.13 -3.86
C VAL A 194 -34.55 -9.66 -3.82
N PHE A 195 -33.67 -10.27 -4.61
CA PHE A 195 -33.67 -11.72 -4.78
C PHE A 195 -33.15 -12.44 -3.53
N LEU A 196 -32.45 -11.74 -2.62
CA LEU A 196 -32.01 -12.30 -1.34
C LEU A 196 -32.13 -11.36 -0.15
N PRO A 197 -32.75 -11.78 0.98
CA PRO A 197 -32.67 -11.01 2.20
C PRO A 197 -31.22 -10.99 2.69
N PRO A 198 -30.66 -9.82 3.10
CA PRO A 198 -29.26 -9.73 3.56
C PRO A 198 -28.85 -10.73 4.64
N ALA A 199 -29.81 -11.10 5.51
CA ALA A 199 -29.61 -12.09 6.57
C ALA A 199 -29.47 -13.54 6.08
N SER A 200 -29.82 -13.83 4.82
CA SER A 200 -29.64 -15.16 4.22
C SER A 200 -28.23 -15.39 3.69
N ILE A 201 -27.48 -14.32 3.38
CA ILE A 201 -26.11 -14.41 2.89
C ILE A 201 -25.19 -14.48 4.11
N THR A 202 -24.66 -15.67 4.37
CA THR A 202 -23.71 -15.94 5.45
C THR A 202 -22.40 -16.45 4.85
N PHE A 203 -21.29 -16.31 5.56
CA PHE A 203 -20.00 -16.75 5.04
C PHE A 203 -19.04 -17.17 6.15
N THR A 204 -18.08 -18.00 5.80
CA THR A 204 -17.02 -18.47 6.69
C THR A 204 -15.71 -18.63 5.91
N PRO A 205 -14.55 -18.26 6.49
CA PRO A 205 -14.39 -17.58 7.78
C PRO A 205 -14.88 -16.11 7.76
N MET A 206 -15.07 -15.50 8.95
CA MET A 206 -15.40 -14.06 9.07
C MET A 206 -14.16 -13.15 9.06
N THR A 207 -12.97 -13.72 9.18
CA THR A 207 -11.68 -13.04 9.15
C THR A 207 -10.76 -13.80 8.22
N ALA A 208 -10.13 -13.10 7.27
CA ALA A 208 -9.27 -13.69 6.26
C ALA A 208 -8.22 -12.69 5.76
N SER A 209 -7.39 -13.12 4.81
CA SER A 209 -6.49 -12.24 4.06
C SER A 209 -6.86 -12.20 2.58
N ALA A 210 -6.51 -11.11 1.92
CA ALA A 210 -6.82 -10.85 0.52
C ALA A 210 -5.62 -11.16 -0.38
N GLY A 211 -5.84 -11.71 -1.58
CA GLY A 211 -4.76 -12.04 -2.53
C GLY A 211 -3.87 -13.23 -2.13
N THR A 212 -4.20 -13.93 -1.04
CA THR A 212 -3.39 -15.03 -0.46
C THR A 212 -3.84 -16.43 -0.86
N LYS A 213 -4.76 -16.54 -1.84
CA LYS A 213 -5.50 -17.78 -2.14
C LYS A 213 -6.41 -18.27 -0.99
N SER A 214 -6.70 -17.40 -0.01
CA SER A 214 -7.71 -17.66 1.01
C SER A 214 -9.08 -17.88 0.37
N VAL A 215 -9.74 -18.99 0.72
CA VAL A 215 -11.05 -19.37 0.19
C VAL A 215 -12.13 -19.04 1.20
N LEU A 216 -13.17 -18.36 0.73
CA LEU A 216 -14.38 -18.07 1.48
C LEU A 216 -15.51 -19.00 1.02
N THR A 217 -16.24 -19.58 1.97
CA THR A 217 -17.49 -20.30 1.70
C THR A 217 -18.67 -19.39 2.02
N ILE A 218 -19.48 -19.07 1.03
CA ILE A 218 -20.68 -18.24 1.13
C ILE A 218 -21.89 -19.16 1.02
N ASN A 219 -22.80 -19.10 2.00
CA ASN A 219 -24.03 -19.86 2.04
C ASN A 219 -25.23 -18.92 1.95
N GLY A 220 -26.27 -19.40 1.26
CA GLY A 220 -27.54 -18.70 1.11
C GLY A 220 -28.57 -19.60 0.41
N SER A 221 -29.50 -18.99 -0.28
CA SER A 221 -30.43 -19.65 -1.19
C SER A 221 -30.53 -18.81 -2.46
N GLY A 222 -31.14 -19.31 -3.54
CA GLY A 222 -31.46 -18.46 -4.68
C GLY A 222 -30.27 -17.88 -5.43
N PHE A 223 -29.02 -18.35 -5.27
CA PHE A 223 -27.91 -17.86 -6.10
C PHE A 223 -28.09 -18.17 -7.59
N GLY A 224 -28.96 -19.13 -7.92
CA GLY A 224 -29.13 -19.65 -9.28
C GLY A 224 -28.07 -20.67 -9.65
N GLY A 225 -28.32 -21.42 -10.73
CA GLY A 225 -27.41 -22.44 -11.24
C GLY A 225 -26.34 -21.94 -12.22
N THR A 226 -26.36 -20.65 -12.57
CA THR A 226 -25.39 -20.02 -13.48
C THR A 226 -24.53 -19.07 -12.67
N GLN A 227 -23.21 -19.16 -12.86
CA GLN A 227 -22.25 -18.32 -12.16
C GLN A 227 -22.53 -16.85 -12.42
N GLY A 228 -22.65 -16.10 -11.33
CA GLY A 228 -22.66 -14.64 -11.32
C GLY A 228 -21.30 -14.09 -10.90
N GLN A 229 -21.29 -12.99 -10.16
CA GLN A 229 -20.08 -12.35 -9.64
C GLN A 229 -20.13 -12.24 -8.12
N VAL A 230 -18.96 -12.33 -7.48
CA VAL A 230 -18.78 -12.04 -6.06
C VAL A 230 -17.92 -10.78 -5.94
N GLY A 231 -18.46 -9.74 -5.32
CA GLY A 231 -17.80 -8.48 -5.02
C GLY A 231 -17.42 -8.39 -3.54
N PHE A 232 -16.21 -7.90 -3.29
CA PHE A 232 -15.69 -7.60 -1.97
C PHE A 232 -15.59 -6.09 -1.81
N SER A 233 -15.70 -5.56 -0.59
CA SER A 233 -15.47 -4.12 -0.36
C SER A 233 -14.07 -3.75 -0.85
N ASP A 234 -13.90 -2.57 -1.46
CA ASP A 234 -12.62 -2.16 -2.08
C ASP A 234 -11.71 -1.46 -1.06
N ALA A 235 -10.53 -2.01 -0.78
CA ALA A 235 -9.61 -1.43 0.21
C ALA A 235 -9.10 -0.03 -0.18
N ASP A 236 -8.97 0.26 -1.47
CA ASP A 236 -8.39 1.52 -1.98
C ASP A 236 -9.33 2.74 -1.83
N ASP A 237 -10.61 2.49 -1.50
CA ASP A 237 -11.60 3.54 -1.25
C ASP A 237 -12.25 3.46 0.14
N GLY A 238 -11.61 2.72 1.06
CA GLY A 238 -12.10 2.52 2.42
C GLY A 238 -13.29 1.57 2.53
N GLY A 239 -13.60 0.80 1.48
CA GLY A 239 -14.73 -0.13 1.42
C GLY A 239 -16.04 0.52 0.97
N ALA A 240 -15.96 1.66 0.28
CA ALA A 240 -17.10 2.41 -0.20
C ALA A 240 -17.67 1.87 -1.52
N THR A 241 -16.84 1.24 -2.36
CA THR A 241 -17.28 0.46 -3.53
C THR A 241 -16.87 -1.01 -3.43
N PHE A 242 -17.09 -1.75 -4.51
CA PHE A 242 -16.80 -3.18 -4.59
C PHE A 242 -15.80 -3.49 -5.69
N ILE A 243 -14.98 -4.50 -5.40
CA ILE A 243 -14.02 -5.12 -6.29
C ILE A 243 -14.46 -6.58 -6.53
N ASN A 244 -14.71 -6.93 -7.79
CA ASN A 244 -15.16 -8.28 -8.12
C ASN A 244 -13.99 -9.26 -8.15
N ALA A 245 -14.21 -10.47 -7.65
CA ALA A 245 -13.35 -11.61 -7.93
C ALA A 245 -13.37 -11.93 -9.44
N LEU A 246 -12.25 -12.45 -9.96
CA LEU A 246 -12.20 -12.97 -11.32
C LEU A 246 -13.13 -14.20 -11.44
N ASP A 247 -13.61 -14.49 -12.65
CA ASP A 247 -14.41 -15.69 -12.89
C ASP A 247 -13.66 -16.97 -12.50
N SER A 248 -12.33 -16.97 -12.67
CA SER A 248 -11.41 -18.05 -12.27
C SER A 248 -11.24 -18.20 -10.75
N GLN A 249 -11.58 -17.17 -9.97
CA GLN A 249 -11.51 -17.18 -8.51
C GLN A 249 -12.81 -17.68 -7.88
N VAL A 250 -13.91 -17.75 -8.63
CA VAL A 250 -15.13 -18.43 -8.20
C VAL A 250 -14.95 -19.94 -8.44
N LEU A 251 -14.65 -20.68 -7.36
CA LEU A 251 -14.26 -22.09 -7.44
C LEU A 251 -15.46 -23.01 -7.62
N THR A 252 -16.55 -22.74 -6.91
CA THR A 252 -17.83 -23.45 -7.07
C THR A 252 -19.00 -22.48 -6.96
N TRP A 253 -20.04 -22.72 -7.75
CA TRP A 253 -21.30 -21.99 -7.69
C TRP A 253 -22.48 -22.95 -7.74
N SER A 254 -23.41 -22.76 -6.81
CA SER A 254 -24.68 -23.47 -6.76
C SER A 254 -25.75 -22.54 -6.18
N ASP A 255 -27.02 -22.94 -6.26
CA ASP A 255 -28.13 -22.11 -5.75
C ASP A 255 -28.01 -21.78 -4.25
N THR A 256 -27.31 -22.59 -3.46
CA THR A 256 -27.25 -22.44 -2.00
C THR A 256 -25.84 -22.19 -1.45
N GLN A 257 -24.80 -22.37 -2.27
CA GLN A 257 -23.43 -22.24 -1.83
C GLN A 257 -22.49 -21.79 -2.96
N ILE A 258 -21.57 -20.90 -2.61
CA ILE A 258 -20.48 -20.41 -3.45
C ILE A 258 -19.18 -20.60 -2.68
N THR A 259 -18.13 -21.09 -3.35
CA THR A 259 -16.76 -21.00 -2.81
C THR A 259 -15.93 -20.11 -3.73
N VAL A 260 -15.17 -19.19 -3.14
CA VAL A 260 -14.48 -18.13 -3.89
C VAL A 260 -13.15 -17.78 -3.23
N GLU A 261 -12.09 -17.61 -4.01
CA GLU A 261 -10.84 -17.03 -3.56
C GLU A 261 -11.01 -15.52 -3.34
N ILE A 262 -10.51 -15.00 -2.22
CA ILE A 262 -10.57 -13.56 -1.92
C ILE A 262 -9.54 -12.84 -2.81
N PRO A 263 -9.96 -11.93 -3.72
CA PRO A 263 -9.05 -11.26 -4.63
C PRO A 263 -8.12 -10.30 -3.91
N THR A 264 -7.00 -9.95 -4.56
CA THR A 264 -6.22 -8.79 -4.13
C THR A 264 -7.11 -7.52 -4.14
N ARG A 265 -6.76 -6.51 -3.34
CA ARG A 265 -7.54 -5.28 -3.12
C ARG A 265 -8.90 -5.45 -2.41
N ALA A 266 -9.31 -6.68 -2.08
CA ALA A 266 -10.44 -6.88 -1.18
C ALA A 266 -10.13 -6.31 0.21
N GLY A 267 -11.04 -5.50 0.73
CA GLY A 267 -11.01 -4.87 2.03
C GLY A 267 -12.09 -5.40 2.98
N THR A 268 -12.00 -4.94 4.22
CA THR A 268 -12.99 -5.16 5.27
C THR A 268 -14.33 -4.52 4.89
N GLY A 269 -15.41 -5.30 4.97
CA GLY A 269 -16.76 -4.82 4.67
C GLY A 269 -17.71 -5.92 4.21
N PRO A 270 -18.94 -5.58 3.78
CA PRO A 270 -19.90 -6.57 3.29
C PRO A 270 -19.46 -7.19 1.96
N ILE A 271 -20.12 -8.30 1.61
CA ILE A 271 -19.94 -9.04 0.36
C ILE A 271 -21.15 -8.80 -0.53
N LEU A 272 -20.90 -8.45 -1.79
CA LEU A 272 -21.88 -8.29 -2.84
C LEU A 272 -21.95 -9.57 -3.68
N ILE A 273 -23.15 -10.10 -3.88
CA ILE A 273 -23.43 -11.17 -4.85
C ILE A 273 -24.23 -10.55 -5.97
N THR A 274 -23.74 -10.68 -7.21
CA THR A 274 -24.46 -10.26 -8.42
C THR A 274 -24.81 -11.50 -9.22
N HIS A 275 -26.08 -11.70 -9.51
CA HIS A 275 -26.55 -12.82 -10.32
C HIS A 275 -26.25 -12.62 -11.79
N HIS A 276 -26.35 -13.69 -12.58
CA HIS A 276 -26.22 -13.62 -14.03
C HIS A 276 -27.25 -12.68 -14.69
N ASP A 277 -28.42 -12.49 -14.08
CA ASP A 277 -29.46 -11.56 -14.56
C ASP A 277 -29.27 -10.11 -14.05
N THR A 278 -28.11 -9.81 -13.45
CA THR A 278 -27.71 -8.50 -12.88
C THR A 278 -28.41 -8.09 -11.59
N THR A 279 -29.30 -8.92 -11.04
CA THR A 279 -29.83 -8.67 -9.69
C THR A 279 -28.74 -8.85 -8.65
N THR A 280 -28.87 -8.20 -7.48
CA THR A 280 -27.82 -8.19 -6.46
C THR A 280 -28.35 -8.48 -5.06
N GLY A 281 -27.53 -9.13 -4.23
CA GLY A 281 -27.71 -9.28 -2.79
C GLY A 281 -26.44 -8.88 -2.03
N ILE A 282 -26.59 -8.28 -0.85
CA ILE A 282 -25.45 -7.86 -0.01
C ILE A 282 -25.56 -8.54 1.35
N SER A 283 -24.45 -9.05 1.88
CA SER A 283 -24.42 -9.65 3.21
C SER A 283 -24.70 -8.64 4.31
N ALA A 284 -25.40 -9.08 5.36
CA ALA A 284 -25.61 -8.24 6.55
C ALA A 284 -24.32 -8.10 7.39
N SER A 285 -23.52 -9.17 7.48
CA SER A 285 -22.23 -9.17 8.17
C SER A 285 -21.12 -8.64 7.27
N SER A 286 -20.07 -8.08 7.88
CA SER A 286 -18.84 -7.70 7.21
C SER A 286 -17.78 -8.80 7.37
N LEU A 287 -17.02 -9.03 6.30
CA LEU A 287 -15.77 -9.79 6.31
C LEU A 287 -14.66 -8.86 6.81
N THR A 288 -13.81 -9.34 7.71
CA THR A 288 -12.60 -8.63 8.13
C THR A 288 -11.41 -9.13 7.32
N ILE A 289 -10.73 -8.22 6.63
CA ILE A 289 -9.46 -8.49 5.95
C ILE A 289 -8.33 -7.98 6.85
N THR A 290 -7.47 -8.89 7.32
CA THR A 290 -6.37 -8.53 8.22
C THR A 290 -5.16 -7.98 7.49
N TYR A 291 -4.89 -8.47 6.28
CA TYR A 291 -3.86 -7.96 5.39
C TYR A 291 -4.18 -8.38 3.94
N ALA A 292 -3.59 -7.67 2.98
CA ALA A 292 -3.72 -7.97 1.56
C ALA A 292 -2.33 -8.20 0.94
N GLN A 293 -2.24 -9.10 -0.04
CA GLN A 293 -1.06 -9.30 -0.87
C GLN A 293 -1.34 -8.97 -2.33
N LEU A 294 -0.31 -8.50 -3.03
CA LEU A 294 -0.34 -8.24 -4.45
C LEU A 294 -0.38 -9.55 -5.25
N SER A 295 -1.09 -9.49 -6.37
CA SER A 295 -1.12 -10.58 -7.34
C SER A 295 -0.99 -10.04 -8.76
N VAL A 296 -0.36 -10.83 -9.63
CA VAL A 296 -0.34 -10.54 -11.06
C VAL A 296 -1.55 -11.19 -11.70
N THR A 297 -2.39 -10.38 -12.36
CA THR A 297 -3.45 -10.88 -13.23
C THR A 297 -2.90 -11.14 -14.62
N PHE A 298 -3.10 -12.36 -15.11
CA PHE A 298 -2.57 -12.82 -16.40
C PHE A 298 -3.52 -13.84 -17.03
N ASP A 299 -3.71 -13.74 -18.34
CA ASP A 299 -4.39 -14.73 -19.17
C ASP A 299 -3.37 -15.78 -19.66
N PRO A 300 -3.42 -17.04 -19.18
CA PRO A 300 -2.47 -18.08 -19.55
C PRO A 300 -2.49 -18.49 -21.02
N ASP A 301 -3.50 -18.08 -21.78
CA ASP A 301 -3.59 -18.31 -23.23
C ASP A 301 -2.99 -17.15 -24.05
N ASP A 302 -2.67 -16.00 -23.44
CA ASP A 302 -2.14 -14.84 -24.16
C ASP A 302 -0.61 -14.90 -24.36
N GLU A 303 -0.20 -15.53 -25.46
CA GLU A 303 1.18 -15.55 -25.95
C GLU A 303 1.62 -14.23 -26.63
N THR A 304 0.69 -13.28 -26.88
CA THR A 304 0.89 -12.21 -27.88
C THR A 304 0.61 -10.79 -27.40
N GLY A 305 0.03 -10.60 -26.22
CA GLY A 305 -0.39 -9.28 -25.72
C GLY A 305 -1.56 -8.66 -26.49
N GLN A 306 -2.45 -9.47 -27.09
CA GLN A 306 -3.58 -8.96 -27.91
C GLN A 306 -4.91 -8.92 -27.13
N MET A 307 -5.69 -7.85 -27.32
CA MET A 307 -7.06 -7.68 -26.79
C MET A 307 -8.06 -7.25 -27.90
N PRO A 308 -9.25 -7.90 -28.03
CA PRO A 308 -9.60 -9.12 -27.31
C PRO A 308 -8.54 -10.19 -27.63
N PRO A 309 -8.36 -11.18 -26.75
CA PRO A 309 -7.50 -12.30 -27.05
C PRO A 309 -7.85 -12.77 -28.46
N GLY A 310 -6.87 -13.18 -29.25
CA GLY A 310 -7.15 -13.75 -30.57
C GLY A 310 -8.04 -15.00 -30.43
N PRO A 311 -7.96 -15.99 -31.31
CA PRO A 311 -8.35 -17.34 -30.92
C PRO A 311 -7.35 -17.89 -29.86
N ASN A 312 -7.17 -17.19 -28.73
CA ASN A 312 -6.35 -17.53 -27.57
C ASN A 312 -7.23 -18.41 -26.67
N GLY A 313 -7.18 -19.71 -26.91
CA GLY A 313 -7.72 -20.77 -26.06
C GLY A 313 -9.09 -20.54 -25.38
N PRO A 314 -9.46 -21.39 -24.41
CA PRO A 314 -10.70 -21.28 -23.64
C PRO A 314 -10.52 -20.63 -22.25
N LEU A 315 -9.29 -20.30 -21.83
CA LEU A 315 -9.01 -19.74 -20.52
C LEU A 315 -9.27 -18.22 -20.50
N GLY A 316 -9.37 -17.67 -19.29
CA GLY A 316 -9.46 -16.22 -19.08
C GLY A 316 -8.42 -15.78 -18.04
N ASP A 317 -8.63 -14.62 -17.43
CA ASP A 317 -7.71 -14.06 -16.44
C ASP A 317 -7.60 -14.92 -15.17
N TYR A 318 -6.37 -15.15 -14.73
CA TYR A 318 -6.02 -15.76 -13.43
C TYR A 318 -5.19 -14.81 -12.59
N ALA A 319 -5.38 -14.86 -11.27
CA ALA A 319 -4.57 -14.12 -10.30
C ALA A 319 -3.48 -15.02 -9.70
N TYR A 320 -2.22 -14.62 -9.83
CA TYR A 320 -1.04 -15.34 -9.36
C TYR A 320 -0.36 -14.62 -8.20
N GLN A 321 -0.06 -15.35 -7.12
CA GLN A 321 0.72 -14.81 -6.01
C GLN A 321 2.15 -14.50 -6.47
N THR A 322 2.68 -13.40 -5.98
CA THR A 322 4.04 -12.95 -6.27
C THR A 322 5.01 -13.42 -5.18
N ARG A 323 6.31 -13.31 -5.50
CA ARG A 323 7.42 -13.61 -4.60
C ARG A 323 8.65 -12.78 -4.95
N HIS A 324 9.57 -12.74 -4.02
CA HIS A 324 10.94 -12.26 -4.21
C HIS A 324 11.88 -13.40 -4.60
N ILE A 325 13.04 -13.05 -5.12
CA ILE A 325 14.15 -13.97 -5.47
C ILE A 325 15.47 -13.45 -4.90
N ASN A 326 16.55 -14.23 -5.03
CA ASN A 326 17.90 -13.75 -4.83
C ASN A 326 18.42 -13.08 -6.11
N ASP A 327 17.96 -11.86 -6.35
CA ASP A 327 18.29 -11.06 -7.52
C ASP A 327 19.76 -10.58 -7.51
N ASN A 328 20.23 -10.07 -6.38
CA ASN A 328 21.56 -9.48 -6.22
C ASN A 328 22.70 -10.50 -5.99
N VAL A 329 22.41 -11.80 -6.07
CA VAL A 329 23.35 -12.91 -5.84
C VAL A 329 23.89 -13.01 -4.39
N VAL A 330 23.52 -12.09 -3.49
CA VAL A 330 23.88 -12.11 -2.06
C VAL A 330 22.69 -12.41 -1.15
N GLY A 331 21.61 -12.92 -1.74
CA GLY A 331 20.48 -13.52 -1.06
C GLY A 331 19.17 -12.75 -1.23
N GLY A 332 19.12 -11.63 -1.95
CA GLY A 332 17.89 -10.85 -2.10
C GLY A 332 18.02 -9.67 -3.07
N TYR A 333 17.73 -8.43 -2.64
CA TYR A 333 17.75 -7.23 -3.50
C TYR A 333 18.67 -6.15 -2.93
N THR A 334 19.22 -5.34 -3.82
CA THR A 334 20.02 -4.16 -3.46
C THR A 334 19.27 -2.89 -3.85
N TRP A 335 18.94 -2.07 -2.86
CA TRP A 335 18.39 -0.74 -3.03
C TRP A 335 19.50 0.29 -3.23
N SER A 336 19.35 1.13 -4.25
CA SER A 336 20.29 2.19 -4.59
C SER A 336 19.61 3.55 -4.50
N MET A 337 20.14 4.43 -3.66
CA MET A 337 19.65 5.80 -3.54
C MET A 337 20.22 6.67 -4.66
N GLN A 338 19.37 7.48 -5.29
CA GLN A 338 19.81 8.54 -6.21
C GLN A 338 20.79 9.49 -5.50
N THR A 339 21.64 10.18 -6.27
CA THR A 339 22.78 10.98 -5.75
C THR A 339 22.41 12.03 -4.70
N ASP A 340 21.37 12.81 -4.93
CA ASP A 340 20.94 13.87 -4.01
C ASP A 340 20.21 13.30 -2.79
N PHE A 341 19.43 12.23 -2.98
CA PHE A 341 18.84 11.46 -1.87
C PHE A 341 19.92 10.86 -0.96
N PHE A 342 20.91 10.18 -1.52
CA PHE A 342 21.98 9.52 -0.77
C PHE A 342 22.88 10.50 0.00
N ASN A 343 23.07 11.70 -0.55
CA ASN A 343 23.89 12.74 0.04
C ASN A 343 23.09 13.67 0.97
N ASP A 344 21.79 13.42 1.20
CA ASP A 344 20.89 14.29 1.97
C ASP A 344 20.97 15.76 1.49
N SER A 345 21.15 15.96 0.18
CA SER A 345 21.44 17.28 -0.39
C SER A 345 20.19 18.09 -0.67
N GLU A 346 19.09 17.41 -0.99
CA GLU A 346 17.78 18.01 -1.25
C GLU A 346 16.94 18.08 0.03
N PHE A 347 16.80 16.95 0.72
CA PHE A 347 16.01 16.80 1.94
C PHE A 347 16.84 16.21 3.09
N PRO A 348 17.44 17.04 3.96
CA PRO A 348 18.24 16.56 5.07
C PRO A 348 17.43 15.68 6.04
N GLY A 349 17.81 14.42 6.16
CA GLY A 349 17.17 13.44 7.06
C GLY A 349 16.36 12.37 6.33
N ALA A 350 16.06 12.57 5.04
CA ALA A 350 15.32 11.60 4.23
C ALA A 350 16.03 10.24 4.17
N LYS A 351 17.36 10.25 4.01
CA LYS A 351 18.14 9.01 4.00
C LYS A 351 17.98 8.21 5.29
N ALA A 352 18.17 8.87 6.43
CA ALA A 352 18.11 8.21 7.74
C ALA A 352 16.72 7.63 8.02
N ASP A 353 15.67 8.36 7.68
CA ASP A 353 14.29 7.91 7.84
C ASP A 353 13.96 6.74 6.90
N PHE A 354 14.43 6.77 5.65
CA PHE A 354 14.27 5.63 4.72
C PHE A 354 15.05 4.39 5.20
N GLU A 355 16.30 4.56 5.65
CA GLU A 355 17.10 3.47 6.25
C GLU A 355 16.37 2.84 7.44
N SER A 356 15.82 3.66 8.34
CA SER A 356 15.02 3.22 9.49
C SER A 356 13.76 2.45 9.07
N ALA A 357 13.01 2.95 8.07
CA ALA A 357 11.83 2.28 7.55
C ALA A 357 12.17 0.92 6.91
N LEU A 358 13.25 0.85 6.13
CA LEU A 358 13.74 -0.38 5.52
C LEU A 358 14.19 -1.38 6.59
N ASP A 359 14.89 -0.91 7.62
CA ASP A 359 15.34 -1.73 8.75
C ASP A 359 14.18 -2.43 9.46
N LYS A 360 13.11 -1.70 9.79
CA LYS A 360 11.93 -2.27 10.44
C LYS A 360 11.38 -3.46 9.66
N TRP A 361 11.23 -3.30 8.36
CA TRP A 361 10.76 -4.38 7.50
C TRP A 361 11.71 -5.58 7.48
N ARG A 362 12.99 -5.38 7.16
CA ARG A 362 13.95 -6.51 7.05
C ARG A 362 14.21 -7.19 8.40
N CYS A 363 14.05 -6.47 9.51
CA CYS A 363 14.22 -7.03 10.85
C CYS A 363 13.02 -7.87 11.30
N GLU A 364 11.79 -7.43 11.02
CA GLU A 364 10.59 -8.17 11.41
C GLU A 364 10.29 -9.35 10.47
N THR A 365 10.67 -9.25 9.19
CA THR A 365 10.29 -10.25 8.16
C THR A 365 11.44 -11.12 7.67
N LYS A 366 12.69 -10.72 7.95
CA LYS A 366 13.92 -11.31 7.42
C LYS A 366 14.10 -11.21 5.90
N VAL A 367 13.30 -10.39 5.22
CA VAL A 367 13.53 -10.09 3.79
C VAL A 367 14.94 -9.54 3.61
N ASN A 368 15.70 -10.13 2.69
CA ASN A 368 17.09 -9.76 2.44
C ASN A 368 17.18 -8.57 1.49
N TRP A 369 16.97 -7.39 2.05
CA TRP A 369 17.19 -6.12 1.38
C TRP A 369 18.41 -5.42 1.96
N ILE A 370 19.34 -5.06 1.08
CA ILE A 370 20.55 -4.32 1.43
C ILE A 370 20.53 -2.96 0.74
N ILE A 371 21.13 -1.96 1.37
CA ILE A 371 21.30 -0.62 0.80
C ILE A 371 22.73 -0.54 0.25
N SER A 372 22.86 -0.03 -0.98
CA SER A 372 24.16 0.21 -1.59
C SER A 372 24.98 1.21 -0.75
N GLY A 373 26.27 0.92 -0.57
CA GLY A 373 27.21 1.81 0.13
C GLY A 373 27.60 3.07 -0.67
N SER A 374 27.10 3.21 -1.90
CA SER A 374 27.31 4.37 -2.76
C SER A 374 26.03 4.76 -3.50
N ALA A 375 25.89 6.04 -3.78
CA ALA A 375 24.79 6.56 -4.61
C ALA A 375 24.81 6.02 -6.04
N THR A 376 23.64 6.04 -6.68
CA THR A 376 23.48 5.87 -8.13
C THR A 376 23.20 7.22 -8.80
N GLY A 377 23.63 7.35 -10.07
CA GLY A 377 23.24 8.47 -10.92
C GLY A 377 21.90 8.26 -11.62
N THR A 378 21.21 7.15 -11.32
CA THR A 378 19.89 6.81 -11.87
C THR A 378 18.86 7.73 -11.23
N ASP A 379 18.15 8.46 -12.08
CA ASP A 379 17.17 9.47 -11.68
C ASP A 379 15.87 9.29 -12.48
N VAL A 380 15.42 8.05 -12.65
CA VAL A 380 14.22 7.67 -13.41
C VAL A 380 13.59 6.45 -12.75
N VAL A 381 12.27 6.28 -12.86
CA VAL A 381 11.57 5.03 -12.51
C VAL A 381 11.37 4.22 -13.80
N ALA A 382 12.12 3.13 -13.94
CA ALA A 382 12.20 2.35 -15.17
C ALA A 382 12.65 0.92 -14.90
N LEU A 383 12.30 -0.03 -15.77
CA LEU A 383 12.93 -1.36 -15.76
C LEU A 383 14.37 -1.26 -16.30
N ASP A 384 15.34 -0.98 -15.42
CA ASP A 384 16.76 -0.80 -15.78
C ASP A 384 17.73 -1.69 -14.99
N GLY A 385 17.20 -2.53 -14.11
CA GLY A 385 17.92 -3.45 -13.24
C GLY A 385 18.44 -2.80 -11.96
N ILE A 386 17.97 -1.61 -11.60
CA ILE A 386 18.37 -0.88 -10.39
C ILE A 386 17.14 -0.60 -9.55
N ASN A 387 17.05 -1.25 -8.39
CA ASN A 387 16.01 -0.90 -7.41
C ASN A 387 16.30 0.50 -6.84
N VAL A 388 15.70 1.55 -7.41
CA VAL A 388 16.05 2.94 -7.06
C VAL A 388 15.13 3.52 -5.99
N VAL A 389 15.68 4.36 -5.13
CA VAL A 389 14.90 5.30 -4.31
C VAL A 389 15.33 6.73 -4.63
N LYS A 390 14.35 7.59 -4.90
CA LYS A 390 14.54 9.00 -5.29
C LYS A 390 13.36 9.88 -4.86
N PHE A 391 13.56 11.19 -4.89
CA PHE A 391 12.46 12.15 -5.03
C PHE A 391 12.15 12.32 -6.52
N ASP A 392 10.91 12.63 -6.89
CA ASP A 392 10.57 12.91 -8.29
C ASP A 392 11.29 14.15 -8.81
N ASN A 393 11.19 14.35 -10.12
CA ASN A 393 11.91 15.41 -10.80
C ASN A 393 10.92 16.13 -11.72
N ASN A 394 10.42 17.27 -11.28
CA ASN A 394 9.39 18.04 -12.01
C ASN A 394 9.89 18.58 -13.36
N ALA A 395 11.21 18.51 -13.62
CA ALA A 395 11.77 18.79 -14.94
C ALA A 395 11.58 17.64 -15.94
N VAL A 396 11.18 16.45 -15.48
CA VAL A 396 10.90 15.24 -16.27
C VAL A 396 9.44 14.81 -16.06
N PRO A 397 8.49 15.26 -16.90
CA PRO A 397 7.04 15.04 -16.69
C PRO A 397 6.60 13.56 -16.63
N ALA A 398 7.44 12.62 -17.07
CA ALA A 398 7.16 11.19 -16.96
C ALA A 398 7.49 10.62 -15.56
N ASP A 399 8.40 11.26 -14.82
CA ASP A 399 8.84 10.88 -13.49
C ASP A 399 8.04 11.58 -12.38
N ASP A 400 7.50 12.77 -12.69
CA ASP A 400 6.65 13.59 -11.82
C ASP A 400 5.44 12.80 -11.26
N LEU A 401 5.23 12.88 -9.94
CA LEU A 401 4.11 12.24 -9.28
C LEU A 401 2.81 13.03 -9.56
N PRO A 402 1.68 12.33 -9.80
CA PRO A 402 0.41 13.03 -9.95
C PRO A 402 0.06 13.83 -8.70
N ASP A 403 -0.48 15.05 -8.89
CA ASP A 403 -0.92 15.92 -7.80
C ASP A 403 -1.59 15.16 -6.65
N GLY A 404 -0.99 15.28 -5.47
CA GLY A 404 -1.46 14.65 -4.25
C GLY A 404 -1.23 13.16 -4.17
N VAL A 405 -0.15 12.64 -4.76
CA VAL A 405 0.45 11.34 -4.45
C VAL A 405 1.75 11.64 -3.68
N LEU A 406 1.87 11.16 -2.44
CA LEU A 406 3.04 11.45 -1.60
C LEU A 406 4.27 10.57 -1.94
N GLY A 407 4.00 9.33 -2.34
CA GLY A 407 5.00 8.34 -2.73
C GLY A 407 4.40 7.33 -3.70
N ARG A 408 5.27 6.62 -4.42
CA ARG A 408 4.87 5.54 -5.31
C ARG A 408 5.92 4.44 -5.36
N CYS A 409 5.53 3.23 -4.97
CA CYS A 409 6.28 2.01 -5.21
C CYS A 409 5.89 1.37 -6.55
N SER A 410 6.87 1.03 -7.38
CA SER A 410 6.72 0.27 -8.62
C SER A 410 7.36 -1.10 -8.46
N SER A 411 6.65 -2.16 -8.83
CA SER A 411 7.14 -3.53 -8.88
C SER A 411 7.07 -4.04 -10.31
N TYR A 412 8.22 -4.44 -10.84
CA TYR A 412 8.33 -5.12 -12.12
C TYR A 412 8.41 -6.63 -11.89
N TYR A 413 7.74 -7.39 -12.75
CA TYR A 413 7.67 -8.84 -12.62
C TYR A 413 8.03 -9.55 -13.89
N SER A 414 8.58 -10.75 -13.72
CA SER A 414 8.64 -11.77 -14.76
C SER A 414 7.85 -13.02 -14.35
N GLY A 415 7.11 -13.54 -15.32
CA GLY A 415 6.40 -14.81 -15.26
C GLY A 415 7.22 -15.94 -15.89
N CYS A 416 6.94 -17.17 -15.49
CA CYS A 416 7.34 -18.36 -16.23
C CYS A 416 6.27 -19.43 -16.08
N GLY A 417 6.04 -20.20 -17.14
CA GLY A 417 5.05 -21.26 -17.16
C GLY A 417 4.90 -21.82 -18.57
N ALA A 418 4.02 -22.80 -18.70
CA ALA A 418 3.54 -23.26 -20.00
C ALA A 418 2.21 -22.58 -20.31
N PHE A 419 2.11 -21.93 -21.46
CA PHE A 419 0.86 -21.38 -21.97
C PHE A 419 -0.23 -22.48 -22.02
N GLY A 420 -1.46 -22.10 -21.70
CA GLY A 420 -2.59 -23.03 -21.53
C GLY A 420 -2.51 -23.92 -20.28
N ASN A 421 -1.48 -23.82 -19.43
CA ASN A 421 -1.34 -24.57 -18.18
C ASN A 421 -1.28 -23.65 -16.96
N ILE A 422 -2.46 -23.36 -16.41
CA ILE A 422 -2.69 -22.45 -15.28
C ILE A 422 -1.77 -22.74 -14.10
N SER A 423 -1.59 -24.01 -13.70
CA SER A 423 -0.87 -24.37 -12.47
C SER A 423 0.65 -24.32 -12.61
N SER A 424 1.17 -24.16 -13.83
CA SER A 424 2.61 -24.06 -14.07
C SER A 424 3.17 -22.65 -13.89
N TRP A 425 2.29 -21.64 -13.90
CA TRP A 425 2.70 -20.24 -13.88
C TRP A 425 3.18 -19.79 -12.50
N ASN A 426 4.34 -19.17 -12.49
CA ASN A 426 4.92 -18.54 -11.31
C ASN A 426 5.41 -17.14 -11.69
N TRP A 427 5.21 -16.18 -10.77
CA TRP A 427 5.60 -14.80 -10.95
C TRP A 427 6.56 -14.37 -9.84
N HIS A 428 7.59 -13.62 -10.21
CA HIS A 428 8.58 -13.09 -9.27
C HIS A 428 8.92 -11.64 -9.62
N VAL A 429 9.26 -10.88 -8.58
CA VAL A 429 9.72 -9.50 -8.68
C VAL A 429 11.12 -9.50 -9.31
N THR A 430 11.33 -8.71 -10.34
CA THR A 430 12.66 -8.50 -10.96
C THR A 430 13.29 -7.19 -10.54
N GLU A 431 12.47 -6.20 -10.17
CA GLU A 431 12.94 -4.85 -9.85
C GLU A 431 11.87 -4.08 -9.07
N LEU A 432 12.31 -3.17 -8.21
CA LEU A 432 11.49 -2.36 -7.30
C LEU A 432 12.00 -0.91 -7.27
N ASP A 433 11.14 0.04 -7.59
CA ASP A 433 11.49 1.47 -7.51
C ASP A 433 10.55 2.19 -6.56
N ILE A 434 11.08 3.14 -5.79
CA ILE A 434 10.29 4.05 -4.96
C ILE A 434 10.63 5.48 -5.32
N VAL A 435 9.59 6.26 -5.58
CA VAL A 435 9.70 7.71 -5.78
C VAL A 435 8.83 8.44 -4.77
N PHE A 436 9.34 9.53 -4.20
CA PHE A 436 8.63 10.41 -3.27
C PHE A 436 8.45 11.80 -3.87
N ASP A 437 7.39 12.51 -3.47
CA ASP A 437 7.05 13.85 -3.97
C ASP A 437 8.04 14.92 -3.44
N ASP A 438 8.71 15.64 -4.34
CA ASP A 438 9.66 16.73 -4.06
C ASP A 438 8.95 18.04 -3.65
N GLU A 439 7.64 18.16 -3.86
CA GLU A 439 6.86 19.35 -3.48
C GLU A 439 6.18 19.21 -2.11
N THR A 440 6.20 17.99 -1.53
CA THR A 440 5.56 17.74 -0.25
C THR A 440 6.32 18.38 0.91
N ASN A 441 5.57 18.98 1.83
CA ASN A 441 6.10 19.53 3.07
C ASN A 441 6.38 18.39 4.07
N TRP A 442 7.56 17.79 3.95
CA TRP A 442 7.97 16.63 4.75
C TRP A 442 8.46 16.99 6.17
N HIS A 443 8.10 16.14 7.12
CA HIS A 443 8.73 16.05 8.43
C HIS A 443 9.74 14.89 8.42
N PHE A 444 10.95 15.17 8.89
CA PHE A 444 12.03 14.18 9.02
C PHE A 444 12.51 14.03 10.46
N GLY A 445 12.99 12.84 10.81
CA GLY A 445 13.64 12.57 12.08
C GLY A 445 12.67 12.39 13.25
N ALA A 446 13.11 12.73 14.47
CA ALA A 446 12.33 12.46 15.68
C ALA A 446 11.31 13.56 15.98
N GLY A 447 10.14 13.17 16.48
CA GLY A 447 9.08 14.08 16.88
C GLY A 447 7.75 13.71 16.23
N LEU A 448 6.78 14.61 16.39
CA LEU A 448 5.53 14.55 15.63
C LEU A 448 5.59 15.58 14.50
N PRO A 449 5.09 15.23 13.29
CA PRO A 449 4.91 16.19 12.22
C PRO A 449 3.99 17.35 12.64
N ALA A 450 4.28 18.56 12.15
CA ALA A 450 3.40 19.69 12.34
C ALA A 450 2.07 19.55 11.57
N PHE A 451 1.11 20.43 11.85
CA PHE A 451 -0.21 20.41 11.21
C PHE A 451 -0.19 20.50 9.67
N THR A 452 0.87 20.99 9.06
CA THR A 452 0.99 21.05 7.58
C THR A 452 2.01 20.07 7.04
N GLU A 453 2.60 19.25 7.89
CA GLU A 453 3.66 18.31 7.51
C GLU A 453 3.12 16.89 7.39
N TYR A 454 3.72 16.15 6.47
CA TYR A 454 3.58 14.70 6.34
C TYR A 454 4.83 14.01 6.87
N ASP A 455 4.66 12.90 7.57
CA ASP A 455 5.77 12.14 8.13
C ASP A 455 6.45 11.29 7.04
N PHE A 456 7.69 11.61 6.68
CA PHE A 456 8.38 10.92 5.59
C PHE A 456 8.64 9.45 5.92
N GLU A 457 9.10 9.14 7.13
CA GLU A 457 9.37 7.76 7.54
C GLU A 457 8.11 6.87 7.46
N SER A 458 6.94 7.43 7.80
CA SER A 458 5.66 6.70 7.69
C SER A 458 5.30 6.39 6.24
N VAL A 459 5.45 7.35 5.33
CA VAL A 459 5.19 7.11 3.89
C VAL A 459 6.24 6.14 3.33
N ALA A 460 7.52 6.28 3.68
CA ALA A 460 8.55 5.33 3.28
C ALA A 460 8.25 3.91 3.78
N LEU A 461 7.81 3.76 5.03
CA LEU A 461 7.43 2.46 5.60
C LEU A 461 6.25 1.84 4.84
N HIS A 462 5.28 2.64 4.43
CA HIS A 462 4.15 2.19 3.60
C HIS A 462 4.61 1.75 2.20
N GLU A 463 5.36 2.58 1.48
CA GLU A 463 5.83 2.25 0.12
C GLU A 463 6.71 1.00 0.11
N LEU A 464 7.57 0.84 1.13
CA LEU A 464 8.34 -0.38 1.34
C LEU A 464 7.44 -1.60 1.61
N GLY A 465 6.26 -1.41 2.19
CA GLY A 465 5.24 -2.45 2.33
C GLY A 465 4.67 -2.94 1.01
N HIS A 466 4.47 -2.03 0.04
CA HIS A 466 4.19 -2.43 -1.35
C HIS A 466 5.36 -3.19 -1.98
N GLY A 467 6.60 -2.77 -1.71
CA GLY A 467 7.80 -3.54 -2.09
C GLY A 467 7.82 -4.96 -1.48
N HIS A 468 7.28 -5.13 -0.28
CA HIS A 468 7.03 -6.43 0.38
C HIS A 468 5.88 -7.22 -0.24
N GLN A 469 5.30 -6.72 -1.32
CA GLN A 469 4.17 -7.31 -2.04
C GLN A 469 2.87 -7.28 -1.23
N LEU A 470 2.72 -6.29 -0.35
CA LEU A 470 1.46 -6.03 0.34
C LEU A 470 0.59 -5.07 -0.47
N GLY A 471 -0.72 -5.32 -0.44
CA GLY A 471 -1.73 -4.39 -0.94
C GLY A 471 -2.31 -3.57 0.20
N HIS A 472 -3.10 -2.55 -0.14
CA HIS A 472 -3.79 -1.76 0.86
C HIS A 472 -4.77 -2.58 1.70
N THR A 473 -4.96 -2.15 2.94
CA THR A 473 -6.09 -2.50 3.80
C THR A 473 -6.95 -1.24 4.05
N ASN A 474 -8.21 -1.44 4.39
CA ASN A 474 -9.04 -0.37 4.91
C ASN A 474 -9.25 -0.59 6.41
N ASP A 475 -8.58 0.25 7.20
CA ASP A 475 -8.84 0.42 8.61
C ASP A 475 -9.96 1.47 8.75
N PRO A 476 -11.16 1.10 9.22
CA PRO A 476 -12.24 2.06 9.40
C PRO A 476 -12.12 2.84 10.71
N VAL A 477 -11.16 2.52 11.57
CA VAL A 477 -10.97 3.16 12.87
C VAL A 477 -9.64 3.90 12.86
N PHE A 478 -9.66 5.17 13.27
CA PHE A 478 -8.43 5.88 13.59
C PHE A 478 -8.10 5.60 15.06
N ASP A 479 -7.03 4.86 15.27
CA ASP A 479 -6.56 4.41 16.58
C ASP A 479 -5.44 5.30 17.13
N GLY A 480 -4.85 6.17 16.31
CA GLY A 480 -3.84 7.16 16.71
C GLY A 480 -2.45 6.86 16.16
N ASP A 481 -1.47 7.71 16.53
CA ASP A 481 -0.09 7.57 16.06
C ASP A 481 0.48 6.18 16.40
N ASN A 482 1.02 5.51 15.38
CA ASN A 482 1.60 4.17 15.43
C ASN A 482 0.62 3.06 15.84
N MET A 483 -0.69 3.31 15.71
CA MET A 483 -1.74 2.35 16.06
C MET A 483 -2.57 1.92 14.86
N ASP A 484 -2.54 2.68 13.77
CA ASP A 484 -3.25 2.34 12.54
C ASP A 484 -2.43 1.37 11.68
N ASP A 485 -3.11 0.63 10.79
CA ASP A 485 -2.42 -0.24 9.85
C ASP A 485 -1.53 0.59 8.90
N VAL A 486 -0.22 0.30 8.86
CA VAL A 486 0.72 0.98 7.96
C VAL A 486 0.30 0.84 6.50
N MET A 487 -0.33 -0.28 6.11
CA MET A 487 -0.84 -0.50 4.76
C MET A 487 -2.26 0.08 4.56
N HIS A 488 -2.76 0.86 5.50
CA HIS A 488 -3.96 1.64 5.26
C HIS A 488 -3.75 2.54 4.05
N TYR A 489 -4.70 2.59 3.13
CA TYR A 489 -4.63 3.42 1.90
C TYR A 489 -4.45 4.94 2.17
N ALA A 490 -4.41 5.36 3.43
CA ALA A 490 -4.44 6.74 3.89
C ALA A 490 -3.55 7.00 5.13
N ILE A 491 -2.86 8.14 5.17
CA ILE A 491 -2.22 8.75 6.35
C ILE A 491 -2.52 10.25 6.41
N SER A 492 -2.86 10.80 7.59
CA SER A 492 -3.18 12.22 7.75
C SER A 492 -1.92 13.09 7.93
N ASN A 493 -2.06 14.39 7.65
CA ASN A 493 -1.11 15.38 8.15
C ASN A 493 -1.06 15.35 9.68
N SER A 494 0.09 15.66 10.28
CA SER A 494 0.29 15.57 11.74
C SER A 494 0.18 14.16 12.34
N GLU A 495 0.13 13.11 11.52
CA GLU A 495 0.05 11.70 11.93
C GLU A 495 1.38 10.98 11.69
N GLN A 496 1.70 10.03 12.56
CA GLN A 496 2.87 9.18 12.44
C GLN A 496 2.47 7.70 12.48
N GLN A 497 2.85 6.92 11.46
CA GLN A 497 2.68 5.48 11.37
C GLN A 497 4.03 4.80 11.04
N ARG A 498 4.89 4.73 12.05
CA ARG A 498 6.26 4.22 11.97
C ARG A 498 6.42 2.82 12.57
N VAL A 499 5.34 2.17 13.01
CA VAL A 499 5.38 0.85 13.67
C VAL A 499 4.59 -0.15 12.84
N LEU A 500 5.21 -1.29 12.53
CA LEU A 500 4.53 -2.39 11.85
C LEU A 500 3.61 -3.13 12.82
N LEU A 501 2.34 -3.31 12.44
CA LEU A 501 1.43 -4.16 13.18
C LEU A 501 1.68 -5.64 12.86
N ALA A 502 1.16 -6.52 13.72
CA ALA A 502 1.28 -7.97 13.53
C ALA A 502 0.68 -8.48 12.21
N SER A 503 -0.34 -7.78 11.68
CA SER A 503 -0.91 -8.05 10.35
C SER A 503 0.08 -7.78 9.23
N ASN A 504 0.78 -6.64 9.27
CA ASN A 504 1.81 -6.27 8.31
C ASN A 504 2.94 -7.31 8.29
N ILE A 505 3.43 -7.66 9.47
CA ILE A 505 4.50 -8.64 9.65
C ILE A 505 4.05 -10.01 9.13
N SER A 506 2.83 -10.45 9.45
CA SER A 506 2.29 -11.73 8.99
C SER A 506 2.14 -11.78 7.47
N GLY A 507 1.62 -10.71 6.86
CA GLY A 507 1.45 -10.63 5.41
C GLY A 507 2.79 -10.69 4.68
N ALA A 508 3.77 -9.93 5.14
CA ALA A 508 5.10 -9.90 4.53
C ALA A 508 5.89 -11.19 4.79
N SER A 509 5.77 -11.77 5.98
CA SER A 509 6.40 -13.06 6.32
C SER A 509 5.88 -14.21 5.47
N ASP A 510 4.60 -14.18 5.07
CA ASP A 510 4.03 -15.16 4.15
C ASP A 510 4.62 -15.02 2.72
N VAL A 511 4.86 -13.79 2.25
CA VAL A 511 5.60 -13.55 0.99
C VAL A 511 7.04 -14.05 1.11
N HIS A 512 7.74 -13.72 2.21
CA HIS A 512 9.12 -14.17 2.46
C HIS A 512 9.23 -15.70 2.52
N SER A 513 8.31 -16.36 3.21
CA SER A 513 8.23 -17.83 3.29
C SER A 513 8.12 -18.48 1.91
N ARG A 514 7.30 -17.92 1.00
CA ARG A 514 7.23 -18.38 -0.39
C ARG A 514 8.52 -18.11 -1.18
N SER A 515 9.19 -17.01 -0.87
CA SER A 515 10.41 -16.54 -1.55
C SER A 515 11.66 -17.35 -1.20
N THR A 516 11.67 -17.98 -0.01
CA THR A 516 12.80 -18.80 0.49
C THR A 516 12.62 -20.30 0.25
N SER A 517 11.38 -20.77 0.06
CA SER A 517 11.08 -22.21 0.03
C SER A 517 10.90 -22.81 -1.37
N LEU A 518 10.49 -22.02 -2.36
CA LEU A 518 10.12 -22.53 -3.68
C LEU A 518 11.01 -21.96 -4.79
N VAL A 519 11.83 -22.83 -5.38
CA VAL A 519 12.57 -22.53 -6.63
C VAL A 519 11.56 -22.46 -7.78
N ALA A 520 11.19 -21.25 -8.20
CA ALA A 520 10.38 -21.01 -9.38
C ALA A 520 11.20 -20.31 -10.46
N CYS A 521 10.83 -20.54 -11.73
CA CYS A 521 11.44 -19.86 -12.87
C CYS A 521 12.96 -20.06 -13.02
N SER A 522 13.50 -21.13 -12.45
CA SER A 522 14.95 -21.36 -12.33
C SER A 522 15.70 -20.21 -11.65
N GLN A 523 15.00 -19.37 -10.90
CA GLN A 523 15.58 -18.28 -10.13
C GLN A 523 16.06 -18.81 -8.78
N PRO A 524 17.20 -18.29 -8.27
CA PRO A 524 17.65 -18.62 -6.92
C PRO A 524 16.65 -18.07 -5.90
N VAL A 525 16.36 -18.86 -4.87
CA VAL A 525 15.49 -18.44 -3.76
C VAL A 525 16.17 -17.35 -2.95
N MET A 526 15.37 -16.45 -2.39
CA MET A 526 15.83 -15.48 -1.38
C MET A 526 16.38 -16.24 -0.16
N THR A 527 17.31 -15.63 0.56
CA THR A 527 17.79 -16.10 1.87
C THR A 527 17.38 -15.13 2.95
N ASP A 528 17.38 -15.55 4.21
CA ASP A 528 17.14 -14.63 5.33
C ASP A 528 18.21 -13.53 5.37
N SER A 529 17.78 -12.30 5.70
CA SER A 529 18.67 -11.19 6.03
C SER A 529 19.48 -11.52 7.27
N SER A 530 20.79 -11.27 7.22
CA SER A 530 21.68 -11.39 8.38
C SER A 530 21.88 -10.08 9.13
N ILE A 531 21.32 -8.97 8.64
CA ILE A 531 21.58 -7.61 9.17
C ILE A 531 20.90 -7.38 10.51
N CYS A 532 19.74 -8.01 10.73
CA CYS A 532 18.91 -7.83 11.91
C CYS A 532 19.02 -8.94 12.94
N ASN A 533 19.99 -9.85 12.78
CA ASN A 533 20.40 -10.65 13.92
C ASN A 533 20.93 -9.65 14.95
N LEU A 534 20.26 -9.54 16.11
CA LEU A 534 20.82 -8.89 17.30
C LEU A 534 22.32 -9.17 17.33
N SER A 535 23.10 -8.09 17.39
CA SER A 535 24.50 -8.14 17.01
C SER A 535 25.18 -9.35 17.64
N VAL A 536 25.86 -10.15 16.81
CA VAL A 536 26.78 -11.17 17.32
C VAL A 536 27.74 -10.54 18.35
N GLU A 537 28.01 -9.25 18.23
CA GLU A 537 28.84 -8.46 19.13
C GLU A 537 28.16 -8.18 20.48
N GLU A 538 26.82 -8.00 20.56
CA GLU A 538 26.13 -7.83 21.85
C GLU A 538 26.10 -9.13 22.64
N ASP A 539 25.81 -10.26 21.98
CA ASP A 539 25.86 -11.60 22.58
C ASP A 539 27.30 -12.01 22.97
N GLU A 540 28.29 -11.71 22.11
CA GLU A 540 29.71 -11.93 22.44
C GLU A 540 30.17 -11.03 23.60
N LEU A 541 29.72 -9.77 23.65
CA LEU A 541 30.02 -8.83 24.73
C LEU A 541 29.36 -9.26 26.04
N ASP A 542 28.11 -9.70 26.00
CA ASP A 542 27.37 -10.20 27.17
C ASP A 542 28.02 -11.48 27.74
N ALA A 543 28.47 -12.40 26.86
CA ALA A 543 29.19 -13.60 27.25
C ALA A 543 30.62 -13.30 27.76
N ALA A 544 31.28 -12.28 27.22
CA ALA A 544 32.63 -11.87 27.60
C ALA A 544 32.68 -11.07 28.91
N ILE A 545 31.54 -10.63 29.45
CA ILE A 545 31.45 -9.77 30.63
C ILE A 545 30.69 -10.43 31.77
N ASN A 546 31.35 -10.55 32.93
CA ASN A 546 30.77 -11.15 34.13
C ASN A 546 30.84 -10.19 35.32
N LEU A 547 29.73 -10.10 36.07
CA LEU A 547 29.65 -9.33 37.32
C LEU A 547 29.63 -10.26 38.52
N TYR A 548 30.55 -10.07 39.46
CA TYR A 548 30.60 -10.87 40.69
C TYR A 548 31.17 -10.09 41.89
N PRO A 549 30.89 -10.49 43.14
CA PRO A 549 29.83 -11.43 43.50
C PRO A 549 28.45 -10.79 43.26
N ASN A 550 27.47 -11.61 42.89
CA ASN A 550 26.07 -11.23 42.78
C ASN A 550 25.22 -12.29 43.50
N PRO A 551 24.61 -12.00 44.66
CA PRO A 551 24.53 -10.69 45.33
C PRO A 551 25.87 -10.14 45.85
N THR A 552 25.97 -8.82 45.99
CA THR A 552 27.11 -8.08 46.56
C THR A 552 26.75 -7.45 47.91
N ARG A 553 27.77 -7.19 48.76
CA ARG A 553 27.65 -6.48 50.04
C ARG A 553 28.18 -5.04 50.00
N GLY A 554 28.21 -4.44 48.82
CA GLY A 554 28.66 -3.06 48.61
C GLY A 554 29.85 -2.91 47.66
N GLN A 555 30.44 -4.00 47.18
CA GLN A 555 31.48 -3.96 46.15
C GLN A 555 31.34 -5.15 45.18
N PHE A 556 31.35 -4.88 43.88
CA PHE A 556 31.36 -5.92 42.85
C PHE A 556 32.43 -5.62 41.80
N TYR A 557 32.75 -6.65 41.02
CA TYR A 557 33.78 -6.65 40.00
C TYR A 557 33.12 -6.83 38.64
N ILE A 558 33.49 -5.98 37.68
CA ILE A 558 33.22 -6.18 36.26
C ILE A 558 34.45 -6.86 35.68
N ASN A 559 34.31 -8.12 35.28
CA ASN A 559 35.37 -8.89 34.62
C ASN A 559 35.08 -8.99 33.12
N LYS A 560 36.08 -8.72 32.30
CA LYS A 560 35.99 -8.75 30.84
C LYS A 560 37.06 -9.66 30.23
N ALA A 561 36.74 -10.25 29.08
CA ALA A 561 37.74 -10.91 28.25
C ALA A 561 38.80 -9.90 27.74
N SER A 562 40.03 -10.38 27.50
CA SER A 562 41.18 -9.51 27.24
C SER A 562 41.12 -8.73 25.93
N TYR A 563 40.28 -9.17 24.99
CA TYR A 563 40.11 -8.57 23.67
C TYR A 563 38.98 -7.53 23.60
N ILE A 564 38.23 -7.33 24.68
CA ILE A 564 37.10 -6.38 24.74
C ILE A 564 37.57 -5.04 25.29
N ASN A 565 37.26 -3.95 24.60
CA ASN A 565 37.42 -2.59 25.10
C ASN A 565 36.09 -2.10 25.68
N LEU A 566 36.13 -1.49 26.87
CA LEU A 566 34.93 -0.94 27.51
C LEU A 566 35.14 0.54 27.75
N GLU A 567 34.13 1.37 27.57
CA GLU A 567 34.24 2.82 27.77
C GLU A 567 33.81 3.20 29.18
N LYS A 568 32.59 2.82 29.57
CA LYS A 568 32.00 3.19 30.85
C LYS A 568 30.99 2.17 31.37
N ALA A 569 30.79 2.18 32.69
CA ALA A 569 29.69 1.49 33.36
C ALA A 569 28.80 2.50 34.09
N VAL A 570 27.49 2.40 33.87
CA VAL A 570 26.48 3.30 34.43
C VAL A 570 25.47 2.48 35.23
N ILE A 571 25.20 2.87 36.47
CA ILE A 571 24.38 2.10 37.41
C ILE A 571 23.07 2.81 37.67
N TYR A 572 21.96 2.10 37.52
CA TYR A 572 20.61 2.58 37.76
C TYR A 572 19.91 1.73 38.82
N ASP A 573 19.04 2.34 39.62
CA ASP A 573 18.08 1.59 40.44
C ASP A 573 16.86 1.14 39.61
N ILE A 574 15.97 0.34 40.22
CA ILE A 574 14.74 -0.16 39.56
C ILE A 574 13.79 0.93 39.04
N SER A 575 13.94 2.17 39.49
CA SER A 575 13.13 3.30 39.02
C SER A 575 13.79 4.06 37.85
N GLY A 576 14.94 3.61 37.37
CA GLY A 576 15.71 4.27 36.32
C GLY A 576 16.52 5.47 36.80
N ARG A 577 16.62 5.70 38.11
CA ARG A 577 17.43 6.79 38.67
C ARG A 577 18.91 6.41 38.63
N LEU A 578 19.74 7.30 38.08
CA LEU A 578 21.19 7.17 38.05
C LEU A 578 21.77 7.17 39.47
N ILE A 579 22.56 6.14 39.79
CA ILE A 579 23.24 5.97 41.07
C ILE A 579 24.71 6.39 40.96
N SER A 580 25.40 5.90 39.93
CA SER A 580 26.80 6.26 39.66
C SER A 580 27.21 5.96 38.22
N GLU A 581 28.28 6.62 37.76
CA GLU A 581 28.91 6.42 36.46
C GLU A 581 30.42 6.25 36.66
N HIS A 582 31.01 5.28 35.97
CA HIS A 582 32.41 4.91 36.11
C HIS A 582 33.07 4.77 34.74
N ASP A 583 34.16 5.52 34.53
CA ASP A 583 35.04 5.32 33.38
C ASP A 583 35.85 4.01 33.54
N ILE A 584 35.74 3.15 32.53
CA ILE A 584 36.42 1.84 32.48
C ILE A 584 37.24 1.65 31.19
N SER A 585 37.46 2.72 30.41
CA SER A 585 38.32 2.80 29.20
C SER A 585 39.71 2.18 29.38
N ASN A 586 40.30 2.38 30.55
CA ASN A 586 41.66 1.95 30.87
C ASN A 586 41.71 0.82 31.93
N ALA A 587 40.59 0.13 32.16
CA ALA A 587 40.56 -0.95 33.13
C ALA A 587 41.35 -2.17 32.63
N SER A 588 42.05 -2.85 33.54
CA SER A 588 42.57 -4.20 33.30
C SER A 588 41.39 -5.19 33.04
N ASN A 589 41.66 -6.49 32.93
CA ASN A 589 40.58 -7.49 32.77
C ASN A 589 39.54 -7.47 33.91
N THR A 590 39.77 -6.74 35.00
CA THR A 590 38.80 -6.60 36.10
C THR A 590 38.78 -5.17 36.64
N LYS A 591 37.59 -4.58 36.75
CA LYS A 591 37.34 -3.30 37.41
C LYS A 591 36.51 -3.50 38.67
N THR A 592 36.92 -2.88 39.77
CA THR A 592 36.12 -2.83 41.00
C THR A 592 35.17 -1.63 40.97
N ILE A 593 33.93 -1.87 41.36
CA ILE A 593 32.87 -0.88 41.52
C ILE A 593 32.42 -0.90 42.98
N ASP A 594 32.36 0.28 43.60
CA ASP A 594 31.94 0.46 44.99
C ASP A 594 30.54 1.10 45.04
N MET A 595 29.66 0.50 45.82
CA MET A 595 28.27 0.88 46.05
C MET A 595 27.94 0.90 47.56
N GLN A 596 28.92 1.09 48.45
CA GLN A 596 28.70 1.08 49.91
C GLN A 596 27.67 2.12 50.38
N ASP A 597 27.51 3.23 49.65
CA ASP A 597 26.56 4.29 49.98
C ASP A 597 25.16 4.08 49.35
N ALA A 598 24.98 3.02 48.56
CA ALA A 598 23.71 2.69 47.93
C ALA A 598 22.80 1.88 48.87
N SER A 599 21.49 2.03 48.73
CA SER A 599 20.51 1.29 49.54
C SER A 599 20.42 -0.18 49.11
N LYS A 600 20.05 -1.10 50.01
CA LYS A 600 19.82 -2.51 49.65
C LYS A 600 18.73 -2.61 48.59
N GLY A 601 18.94 -3.41 47.54
CA GLY A 601 18.01 -3.49 46.41
C GLY A 601 18.60 -4.07 45.13
N ILE A 602 17.79 -4.06 44.07
CA ILE A 602 18.18 -4.48 42.71
C ILE A 602 18.66 -3.26 41.93
N TYR A 603 19.77 -3.43 41.21
CA TYR A 603 20.34 -2.41 40.34
C TYR A 603 20.65 -3.00 38.97
N PHE A 604 20.63 -2.14 37.95
CA PHE A 604 21.01 -2.46 36.58
C PHE A 604 22.29 -1.71 36.23
N VAL A 605 23.26 -2.43 35.68
CA VAL A 605 24.56 -1.91 35.26
C VAL A 605 24.59 -1.93 33.74
N ASN A 606 24.53 -0.75 33.13
CA ASN A 606 24.72 -0.57 31.70
C ASN A 606 26.22 -0.47 31.44
N ILE A 607 26.75 -1.35 30.60
CA ILE A 607 28.17 -1.42 30.27
C ILE A 607 28.31 -1.09 28.80
N HIS A 608 29.04 -0.02 28.51
CA HIS A 608 29.24 0.51 27.17
C HIS A 608 30.60 0.05 26.64
N SER A 609 30.63 -0.47 25.41
CA SER A 609 31.84 -0.64 24.60
C SER A 609 31.81 0.27 23.37
N ASP A 610 32.85 0.17 22.55
CA ASP A 610 32.95 0.77 21.22
C ASP A 610 31.96 0.17 20.20
N LEU A 611 31.39 -1.01 20.50
CA LEU A 611 30.54 -1.77 19.59
C LEU A 611 29.08 -1.88 20.05
N ALA A 612 28.82 -2.01 21.36
CA ALA A 612 27.47 -2.27 21.88
C ALA A 612 27.30 -1.82 23.35
N VAL A 613 26.05 -1.87 23.83
CA VAL A 613 25.71 -1.61 25.24
C VAL A 613 24.95 -2.80 25.80
N ILE A 614 25.47 -3.42 26.86
CA ILE A 614 24.78 -4.52 27.55
C ILE A 614 24.29 -4.08 28.93
N THR A 615 23.21 -4.71 29.41
CA THR A 615 22.65 -4.44 30.74
C THR A 615 22.72 -5.67 31.63
N LYS A 616 23.39 -5.58 32.78
CA LYS A 616 23.53 -6.67 33.75
C LYS A 616 22.89 -6.32 35.08
N LYS A 617 22.16 -7.28 35.67
CA LYS A 617 21.51 -7.11 36.97
C LYS A 617 22.47 -7.41 38.13
N ILE A 618 22.53 -6.55 39.14
CA ILE A 618 23.22 -6.79 40.41
C ILE A 618 22.26 -6.63 41.60
N VAL A 619 22.42 -7.47 42.62
CA VAL A 619 21.64 -7.43 43.87
C VAL A 619 22.56 -6.96 45.00
N LEU A 620 22.20 -5.89 45.70
CA LEU A 620 22.92 -5.37 46.87
C LEU A 620 22.20 -5.77 48.17
N ASP A 621 22.87 -6.60 48.99
CA ASP A 621 22.33 -7.30 50.16
C ASP A 621 22.53 -6.62 51.52
#